data_AF-A0A9E0N391-F1
#
_entry.id   AF-A0A9E0N391-F1
#
_cell.length_a   1.000
_cell.length_b   1.000
_cell.length_c   1.000
_cell.angle_alpha   90.00
_cell.angle_beta   90.00
_cell.angle_gamma   90.00
#
_symmetry.space_group_name_H-M   'P 1'
#
loop_
_entity.id
_entity.type
_entity.pdbx_description
1 polymer ?
#
loop_
_entity_poly.entity_id
_entity_poly.type
_entity_poly.pdbx_seq_one_letter_code
_entity_poly.pdbx_strand_id
1 'polypeptide(L)' 'MVIPIPHTVLHYTEDDVDLFGQWLDSLTYLIAQAAIAARLVRLELGLFGDCNALEGGLFELRIEHGQG' A
#
# COMPACT_ATOMS: atom_id res chain seq x y z
N MET A 1 -21.23 -13.85 5.66
CA MET A 1 -20.64 -13.00 4.60
C MET A 1 -20.33 -11.67 5.25
N VAL A 2 -19.05 -11.34 5.43
CA VAL A 2 -18.63 -10.04 5.97
C VAL A 2 -18.64 -9.06 4.79
N ILE A 3 -19.43 -8.00 4.89
CA ILE A 3 -19.41 -6.91 3.91
C ILE A 3 -18.16 -6.06 4.24
N PRO A 4 -17.20 -5.90 3.32
CA PRO A 4 -16.06 -5.03 3.56
C PRO A 4 -16.53 -3.61 3.80
N ILE A 5 -16.00 -2.97 4.83
CA ILE A 5 -16.28 -1.56 5.11
C ILE A 5 -15.27 -0.76 4.29
N PRO A 6 -15.70 0.18 3.41
CA PRO A 6 -14.77 1.04 2.71
C PRO A 6 -13.95 1.89 3.68
N HIS A 7 -12.67 2.06 3.37
CA HIS A 7 -11.75 2.91 4.11
C HIS A 7 -11.25 4.03 3.21
N THR A 8 -10.98 5.19 3.80
CA THR A 8 -10.25 6.26 3.13
C THR A 8 -8.76 6.07 3.35
N VAL A 9 -7.99 6.00 2.26
CA VAL A 9 -6.53 6.04 2.33
C VAL A 9 -6.09 7.50 2.30
N LEU A 10 -5.40 7.93 3.35
CA LEU A 10 -4.82 9.26 3.44
C LEU A 10 -3.37 9.21 2.99
N HIS A 11 -3.00 10.12 2.10
CA HIS A 11 -1.62 10.25 1.64
C HIS A 11 -0.87 11.22 2.55
N TYR A 12 0.20 10.74 3.17
CA TYR A 12 1.09 11.56 3.99
C TYR A 12 2.15 12.23 3.12
N THR A 13 2.32 13.55 3.31
CA THR A 13 3.41 14.34 2.75
C THR A 13 4.19 15.00 3.89
N GLU A 14 5.50 15.16 3.71
CA GLU A 14 6.36 15.88 4.65
C GLU A 14 6.78 17.20 4.01
N ASP A 15 6.39 18.35 4.57
CA ASP A 15 6.65 19.68 3.99
C ASP A 15 6.29 19.78 2.49
N ASP A 16 5.11 19.29 2.13
CA ASP A 16 4.60 19.17 0.75
C ASP A 16 5.43 18.25 -0.18
N VAL A 17 6.38 17.50 0.38
CA VAL A 17 7.17 16.49 -0.34
C VAL A 17 6.43 15.16 -0.33
N ASP A 18 6.13 14.68 -1.53
CA ASP A 18 5.59 13.35 -1.77
C ASP A 18 6.70 12.29 -1.76
N LEU A 19 7.06 11.83 -0.57
CA LEU A 19 8.08 10.79 -0.39
C LEU A 19 7.63 9.43 -0.96
N PHE A 20 6.34 9.11 -0.85
CA PHE A 20 5.80 7.83 -1.32
C PHE A 20 5.77 7.77 -2.85
N GLY A 21 5.29 8.82 -3.51
CA GLY A 21 5.27 8.95 -4.97
C GLY A 21 6.67 8.95 -5.55
N GLN A 22 7.62 9.68 -4.96
CA GLN A 22 9.03 9.64 -5.39
C GLN A 22 9.62 8.23 -5.30
N TRP A 23 9.37 7.53 -4.19
CA TRP A 23 9.80 6.14 -4.04
C TRP A 23 9.13 5.22 -5.07
N LEU A 24 7.82 5.37 -5.29
CA LEU A 24 7.07 4.56 -6.24
C LEU A 24 7.59 4.76 -7.67
N ASP A 25 7.83 6.01 -8.07
CA ASP A 25 8.38 6.37 -9.37
C ASP A 25 9.82 5.88 -9.57
N SER A 26 10.58 5.71 -8.48
CA SER A 26 11.95 5.18 -8.53
C SER A 26 12.02 3.68 -8.81
N LEU A 27 10.91 2.94 -8.69
CA LEU A 27 10.90 1.49 -8.92
C LEU A 27 11.22 1.16 -10.37
N THR A 28 12.19 0.25 -10.58
CA THR A 28 12.65 -0.14 -11.91
C THR A 28 11.57 -0.85 -12.74
N TYR A 29 10.71 -1.63 -12.09
CA TYR A 29 9.75 -2.49 -12.77
C TYR A 29 8.33 -1.95 -12.65
N LEU A 30 7.72 -1.63 -13.80
CA LEU A 30 6.32 -1.18 -13.87
C LEU A 30 5.34 -2.16 -13.24
N ILE A 31 5.64 -3.46 -13.29
CA ILE A 31 4.80 -4.48 -12.67
C ILE A 31 4.78 -4.39 -11.14
N ALA A 32 5.87 -3.93 -10.51
CA ALA A 32 5.91 -3.69 -9.07
C ALA A 32 5.04 -2.48 -8.70
N GLN A 33 5.15 -1.38 -9.46
CA GLN A 33 4.28 -0.20 -9.29
C GLN A 33 2.80 -0.58 -9.43
N ALA A 34 2.45 -1.34 -10.47
CA ALA A 34 1.08 -1.79 -10.69
C ALA A 34 0.56 -2.70 -9.55
N ALA A 35 1.40 -3.58 -9.01
CA ALA A 35 1.05 -4.42 -7.87
C ALA A 35 0.77 -3.57 -6.61
N ILE A 36 1.60 -2.55 -6.34
CA ILE A 36 1.39 -1.60 -5.24
C ILE A 36 0.10 -0.80 -5.43
N ALA A 37 -0.13 -0.23 -6.61
CA ALA A 37 -1.34 0.53 -6.91
C ALA A 37 -2.61 -0.32 -6.73
N ALA A 38 -2.62 -1.54 -7.26
CA ALA A 38 -3.73 -2.48 -7.08
C ALA A 38 -3.96 -2.83 -5.59
N ARG A 39 -2.88 -2.87 -4.80
CA ARG A 39 -2.97 -3.13 -3.36
C ARG A 39 -3.63 -1.99 -2.60
N LEU A 40 -3.34 -0.74 -2.95
CA LEU A 40 -3.97 0.45 -2.37
C LEU A 40 -5.48 0.50 -2.66
N VAL A 41 -5.89 0.21 -3.89
CA VAL A 41 -7.32 0.12 -4.26
C VAL A 41 -8.04 -0.94 -3.41
N ARG A 42 -7.40 -2.09 -3.17
CA ARG A 42 -7.96 -3.14 -2.31
C ARG A 42 -8.06 -2.69 -0.85
N LEU A 43 -7.09 -1.92 -0.37
CA LEU A 43 -7.10 -1.36 0.97
C LEU A 43 -8.29 -0.42 1.19
N GLU A 44 -8.60 0.44 0.21
CA GLU A 44 -9.80 1.30 0.23
C GLU A 44 -11.10 0.51 0.29
N LEU A 45 -11.12 -0.71 -0.26
CA LEU A 45 -12.26 -1.62 -0.17
C LEU A 45 -12.30 -2.43 1.14
N GLY A 46 -11.41 -2.16 2.11
CA GLY A 46 -11.30 -2.93 3.35
C GLY A 46 -10.69 -4.32 3.16
N LEU A 47 -10.04 -4.57 2.02
CA LEU A 47 -9.36 -5.82 1.71
C LEU A 47 -7.86 -5.69 2.04
N PHE A 48 -7.56 -5.70 3.34
CA PHE A 48 -6.20 -5.51 3.87
C PHE A 48 -5.20 -6.57 3.42
N GLY A 49 -5.62 -7.78 3.06
CA GLY A 49 -4.74 -8.87 2.57
C GLY A 49 -3.61 -9.22 3.54
N ASP A 50 -2.42 -9.54 3.01
CA ASP A 50 -1.21 -9.73 3.84
C ASP A 50 -0.73 -8.39 4.42
N CYS A 51 -0.93 -8.26 5.72
CA CYS A 51 -0.58 -7.10 6.53
C CYS A 51 -0.08 -7.62 7.88
N ASN A 52 0.94 -6.97 8.42
CA ASN A 52 1.53 -7.37 9.68
C ASN A 52 1.68 -6.17 10.60
N ALA A 53 1.42 -6.38 11.88
CA ALA A 53 1.61 -5.35 12.89
C ALA A 53 3.11 -5.14 13.16
N LEU A 54 3.51 -3.88 13.20
CA LEU A 54 4.80 -3.45 13.71
C LEU A 54 4.58 -2.84 15.11
N GLU A 55 5.40 -1.87 15.50
CA GLU A 55 5.28 -1.17 16.79
C GLU A 55 4.50 0.14 16.67
N GLY A 56 3.92 0.61 17.79
CA GLY A 56 3.29 1.93 17.86
C GLY A 56 2.01 2.11 17.04
N GLY A 57 1.34 1.01 16.68
CA GLY A 57 0.16 1.05 15.80
C GLY A 57 0.51 1.22 14.31
N LEU A 58 1.79 1.05 13.96
CA LEU A 58 2.23 0.95 12.57
C LEU A 58 1.98 -0.46 12.04
N PHE A 59 1.61 -0.54 10.77
CA PHE A 59 1.39 -1.80 10.07
C PHE A 59 2.13 -1.77 8.74
N GLU A 60 2.77 -2.88 8.39
CA GLU A 60 3.33 -3.08 7.04
C GLU A 60 2.29 -3.73 6.13
N LEU A 61 2.20 -3.23 4.89
CA LEU A 61 1.42 -3.85 3.82
C LEU A 61 2.38 -4.61 2.92
N ARG A 62 2.33 -5.94 2.99
CA ARG A 62 3.26 -6.78 2.24
C ARG A 62 2.71 -7.12 0.87
N ILE A 63 3.62 -7.14 -0.08
CA ILE A 63 3.37 -7.49 -1.47
C ILE A 63 4.51 -8.40 -1.89
N GLU A 64 4.18 -9.65 -2.18
CA GLU A 64 5.13 -10.56 -2.80
C GLU A 64 5.24 -10.21 -4.28
N HIS A 65 6.46 -9.93 -4.73
CA HIS A 65 6.75 -9.63 -6.12
C HIS A 65 8.07 -10.30 -6.53
N GLY A 66 8.00 -11.36 -7.35
CA GLY A 66 9.18 -12.13 -7.78
C GLY A 66 8.91 -13.63 -7.90
N GLN A 67 9.92 -14.42 -8.24
CA GLN A 67 9.85 -15.89 -8.32
C GLN A 67 10.18 -16.55 -6.96
N GLY A 68 9.46 -16.17 -5.90
CA GLY A 68 9.63 -16.76 -4.56
C GLY A 68 10.81 -16.21 -3.77
#